data_AF-A0A956Y6S0-F1
#
_entry.id   AF-A0A956Y6S0-F1
#
_cell.length_a   1.000
_cell.length_b   1.000
_cell.length_c   1.000
_cell.angle_alpha   90.00
_cell.angle_beta   90.00
_cell.angle_gamma   90.00
#
_symmetry.space_group_name_H-M   'P 1'
#
loop_
_entity.id
_entity.type
_entity.pdbx_description
1 polymer ?
#
loop_
_entity_poly.entity_id
_entity_poly.type
_entity_poly.pdbx_seq_one_letter_code
_entity_poly.pdbx_strand_id
1 'polypeptide(L)'
;MQGRAIHITGIVQGVGFRPFVYGLALRHDLKGWVRNTSEGVDIRVDGSMESLDLFLAALRQEAPPLAFIDSLTATDCQPNEFAVFEIRHSEAVQGASQPISPDIAICDDCLRELHDPSDRRYRYPFINCTNCGPRFTIIKDIPYDRPFTTMTDFPMCDDCAAEYANPADRRFHAQPVACPECGPQVW
;
A
#
# COMPACT_ATOMS: atom_id res chain seq x y z
N MET A 1 26.01 -1.64 -11.26
CA MET A 1 24.65 -1.31 -10.78
C MET A 1 23.76 -1.21 -12.01
N GLN A 2 22.56 -1.76 -11.95
CA GLN A 2 21.57 -1.70 -13.04
C GLN A 2 20.27 -1.13 -12.48
N GLY A 3 19.46 -0.53 -13.36
CA GLY A 3 18.11 -0.07 -13.03
C GLY A 3 17.05 -0.90 -13.71
N ARG A 4 15.89 -1.07 -13.06
CA ARG A 4 14.67 -1.62 -13.67
C ARG A 4 13.52 -0.61 -13.54
N ALA A 5 12.77 -0.43 -14.62
CA ALA A 5 11.40 0.08 -14.57
C ALA A 5 10.44 -1.10 -14.54
N ILE A 6 9.54 -1.13 -13.57
CA ILE A 6 8.52 -2.16 -13.46
C ILE A 6 7.16 -1.49 -13.42
N HIS A 7 6.24 -1.99 -14.24
CA HIS A 7 4.84 -1.57 -14.25
C HIS A 7 3.95 -2.79 -14.01
N ILE A 8 3.02 -2.65 -13.06
CA ILE A 8 2.15 -3.73 -12.59
C ILE A 8 0.70 -3.30 -12.70
N THR A 9 -0.13 -4.15 -13.31
CA THR A 9 -1.58 -3.95 -13.44
C THR A 9 -2.36 -5.09 -12.75
N GLY A 10 -3.63 -4.83 -12.44
CA GLY A 10 -4.54 -5.75 -11.77
C GLY A 10 -5.12 -5.15 -10.50
N ILE A 11 -5.55 -5.99 -9.56
CA ILE A 11 -5.97 -5.56 -8.22
C ILE A 11 -4.71 -5.38 -7.37
N VAL A 12 -4.02 -4.25 -7.56
CA VAL A 12 -2.73 -3.95 -6.90
C VAL A 12 -2.78 -2.68 -6.07
N GLN A 13 -3.94 -2.03 -5.98
CA GLN A 13 -4.18 -0.85 -5.16
C GLN A 13 -5.22 -1.13 -4.07
N GLY A 14 -5.01 -0.53 -2.90
CA GLY A 14 -5.84 -0.82 -1.72
C GLY A 14 -5.52 -2.15 -1.02
N VAL A 15 -4.44 -2.83 -1.41
CA VAL A 15 -4.15 -4.20 -0.93
C VAL A 15 -2.82 -4.30 -0.18
N GLY A 16 -2.32 -3.18 0.36
CA GLY A 16 -1.02 -3.14 1.03
C GLY A 16 0.19 -3.28 0.10
N PHE A 17 0.01 -3.12 -1.22
CA PHE A 17 1.05 -3.37 -2.21
C PHE A 17 2.26 -2.43 -2.09
N ARG A 18 2.06 -1.13 -1.84
CA ARG A 18 3.16 -0.17 -1.64
C ARG A 18 4.05 -0.53 -0.43
N PRO A 19 3.51 -0.78 0.77
CA PRO A 19 4.24 -1.37 1.90
C PRO A 19 5.01 -2.65 1.56
N PHE A 20 4.35 -3.58 0.85
CA PHE A 20 4.97 -4.83 0.45
C PHE A 20 6.19 -4.61 -0.44
N VAL A 21 6.05 -3.80 -1.49
CA VAL A 21 7.15 -3.46 -2.40
C VAL A 21 8.29 -2.76 -1.65
N TYR A 22 7.97 -1.83 -0.76
CA TYR A 22 8.95 -1.14 0.08
C TYR A 22 9.75 -2.12 0.94
N GLY A 23 9.06 -2.99 1.70
CA GLY A 23 9.73 -3.99 2.54
C GLY A 23 10.55 -4.98 1.73
N LEU A 24 10.07 -5.36 0.54
CA LEU A 24 10.79 -6.27 -0.36
C LEU A 24 12.05 -5.61 -0.93
N ALA A 25 11.98 -4.34 -1.33
CA ALA A 25 13.13 -3.60 -1.83
C ALA A 25 14.23 -3.51 -0.76
N LEU A 26 13.88 -3.18 0.49
CA LEU A 26 14.83 -3.16 1.60
C LEU A 26 15.46 -4.52 1.88
N ARG A 27 14.66 -5.60 1.82
CA ARG A 27 15.15 -6.97 2.02
C ARG A 27 16.22 -7.39 1.02
N HIS A 28 16.15 -6.85 -0.20
CA HIS A 28 17.10 -7.14 -1.28
C HIS A 28 18.16 -6.06 -1.49
N ASP A 29 18.28 -5.11 -0.55
CA ASP A 29 19.21 -3.97 -0.61
C ASP A 29 19.07 -3.15 -1.91
N LEU A 30 17.82 -2.94 -2.34
CA LEU A 30 17.48 -2.15 -3.52
C LEU A 30 17.11 -0.72 -3.14
N LYS A 31 17.42 0.22 -4.04
CA LYS A 31 17.14 1.66 -3.88
C LYS A 31 16.23 2.13 -5.01
N GLY A 32 15.42 3.15 -4.78
CA GLY A 32 14.44 3.60 -5.77
C GLY A 32 13.11 4.01 -5.17
N TRP A 33 12.01 3.67 -5.84
CA TRP A 33 10.69 4.07 -5.37
C TRP A 33 9.56 3.21 -5.92
N VAL A 34 8.42 3.29 -5.24
CA VAL A 34 7.12 2.78 -5.70
C VAL A 34 6.06 3.88 -5.62
N ARG A 35 5.12 3.92 -6.57
CA ARG A 35 3.95 4.80 -6.51
C ARG A 35 2.73 4.14 -7.16
N ASN A 36 1.56 4.60 -6.74
CA ASN A 36 0.33 4.29 -7.44
C ASN A 36 0.14 5.26 -8.61
N THR A 37 -0.38 4.77 -9.73
CA THR A 37 -0.89 5.60 -10.82
C THR A 37 -2.32 5.23 -11.15
N SER A 38 -3.01 5.96 -12.02
CA SER A 38 -4.35 5.56 -12.46
C SER A 38 -4.31 4.30 -13.36
N GLU A 39 -3.14 3.91 -13.87
CA GLU A 39 -2.91 2.72 -14.72
C GLU A 39 -2.46 1.48 -13.93
N GLY A 40 -1.96 1.64 -12.70
CA GLY A 40 -1.47 0.53 -11.90
C GLY A 40 -0.46 0.96 -10.85
N VAL A 41 0.63 0.19 -10.69
CA VAL A 41 1.74 0.51 -9.79
C VAL A 41 3.03 0.59 -10.59
N ASP A 42 3.71 1.72 -10.46
CA ASP A 42 5.03 1.95 -11.03
C ASP A 42 6.10 1.76 -9.96
N ILE A 43 7.18 1.08 -10.33
CA ILE A 43 8.35 0.86 -9.50
C ILE A 43 9.61 1.19 -10.30
N ARG A 44 10.52 1.93 -9.67
CA ARG A 44 11.91 2.06 -10.11
C ARG A 44 12.81 1.46 -9.04
N VAL A 45 13.71 0.58 -9.43
CA VAL A 45 14.70 -0.03 -8.53
C VAL A 45 16.07 -0.06 -9.18
N ASP A 46 17.07 0.27 -8.38
CA ASP A 46 18.49 0.17 -8.70
C ASP A 46 19.15 -0.84 -7.78
N GLY A 47 20.05 -1.66 -8.31
CA GLY A 47 20.78 -2.65 -7.52
C GLY A 47 21.76 -3.50 -8.30
N SER A 48 22.18 -4.60 -7.68
CA SER A 48 22.89 -5.68 -8.35
C SER A 48 21.91 -6.46 -9.24
N MET A 49 22.41 -7.10 -10.30
CA MET A 49 21.57 -7.94 -11.17
C MET A 49 20.88 -9.06 -10.39
N GLU A 50 21.62 -9.71 -9.48
CA GLU A 50 21.09 -10.76 -8.60
C GLU A 50 19.96 -10.26 -7.69
N SER A 51 20.15 -9.11 -7.03
CA SER A 51 19.11 -8.50 -6.18
C SER A 51 17.85 -8.17 -6.97
N LEU A 52 18.00 -7.67 -8.21
CA LEU A 52 16.88 -7.32 -9.08
C LEU A 52 16.10 -8.57 -9.53
N ASP A 53 16.80 -9.65 -9.88
CA ASP A 53 16.18 -10.90 -10.30
C ASP A 53 15.41 -11.56 -9.14
N LEU A 54 16.01 -11.58 -7.93
CA LEU A 54 15.37 -12.06 -6.72
C LEU A 54 14.13 -11.23 -6.36
N PHE A 55 14.23 -9.90 -6.44
CA PHE A 55 13.10 -9.00 -6.20
C PHE A 55 11.95 -9.23 -7.19
N LEU A 56 12.24 -9.40 -8.48
CA LEU A 56 11.23 -9.68 -9.52
C LEU A 56 10.55 -11.05 -9.33
N ALA A 57 11.28 -12.04 -8.82
CA ALA A 57 10.71 -13.34 -8.47
C ALA A 57 9.78 -13.22 -7.26
N ALA A 58 10.25 -12.57 -6.19
CA ALA A 58 9.49 -12.40 -4.95
C ALA A 58 8.26 -11.50 -5.13
N LEU A 59 8.31 -10.47 -6.00
CA LEU A 59 7.13 -9.66 -6.35
C LEU A 59 5.95 -10.50 -6.85
N ARG A 60 6.22 -11.60 -7.55
CA ARG A 60 5.18 -12.51 -8.07
C ARG A 60 4.76 -13.58 -7.06
N GLN A 61 5.71 -14.09 -6.28
CA GLN A 61 5.47 -15.25 -5.40
C GLN A 61 4.93 -14.85 -4.03
N GLU A 62 5.27 -13.67 -3.55
CA GLU A 62 4.99 -13.20 -2.19
C GLU A 62 3.99 -12.04 -2.16
N ALA A 63 3.28 -11.79 -3.27
CA ALA A 63 2.31 -10.70 -3.37
C ALA A 63 1.28 -10.76 -2.21
N PRO A 64 0.78 -9.61 -1.71
CA PRO A 64 -0.19 -9.59 -0.62
C PRO A 64 -1.40 -10.47 -0.92
N PRO A 65 -2.06 -11.08 0.08
CA PRO A 65 -3.16 -12.03 -0.15
C PRO A 65 -4.35 -11.46 -0.94
N LEU A 66 -4.57 -10.15 -0.84
CA LEU A 66 -5.63 -9.44 -1.56
C LEU A 66 -5.20 -8.93 -2.94
N ALA A 67 -3.91 -9.02 -3.25
CA ALA A 67 -3.38 -8.55 -4.52
C ALA A 67 -3.58 -9.59 -5.61
N PHE A 68 -4.02 -9.13 -6.79
CA PHE A 68 -4.09 -9.94 -7.99
C PHE A 68 -3.34 -9.23 -9.11
N ILE A 69 -2.25 -9.83 -9.58
CA ILE A 69 -1.42 -9.27 -10.63
C ILE A 69 -1.87 -9.83 -11.97
N ASP A 70 -2.44 -8.98 -12.82
CA ASP A 70 -2.81 -9.34 -14.21
C ASP A 70 -1.58 -9.30 -15.12
N SER A 71 -0.78 -8.25 -15.00
CA SER A 71 0.45 -8.10 -15.77
C SER A 71 1.57 -7.48 -14.94
N LEU A 72 2.80 -7.93 -15.20
CA LEU A 72 4.03 -7.34 -14.67
C LEU A 72 5.01 -7.23 -15.83
N THR A 73 5.31 -6.00 -16.22
CA THR A 73 6.35 -5.71 -17.22
C THR A 73 7.56 -5.12 -16.51
N ALA A 74 8.75 -5.60 -16.86
CA ALA A 74 10.01 -5.11 -16.31
C ALA A 74 10.96 -4.79 -17.47
N THR A 75 11.49 -3.57 -17.49
CA THR A 75 12.42 -3.09 -18.53
C THR A 75 13.73 -2.62 -17.90
N ASP A 76 14.84 -2.91 -18.56
CA ASP A 76 16.14 -2.33 -18.21
C ASP A 76 16.12 -0.81 -18.36
N CYS A 77 16.76 -0.11 -17.43
CA CYS A 77 17.01 1.31 -17.55
C CYS A 77 18.37 1.70 -16.97
N GLN A 78 18.78 2.94 -17.25
CA GLN A 78 19.93 3.51 -16.57
C GLN A 78 19.60 3.64 -15.07
N PRO A 79 20.52 3.22 -14.17
CA PRO A 79 20.37 3.46 -12.76
C PRO A 79 20.41 4.97 -12.49
N ASN A 80 19.69 5.42 -11.47
CA ASN A 80 19.51 6.83 -11.14
C ASN A 80 20.11 7.20 -9.77
N GLU A 81 21.04 6.38 -9.28
CA GLU A 81 21.81 6.58 -8.04
C GLU A 81 20.96 6.97 -6.83
N PHE A 82 19.78 6.36 -6.70
CA PHE A 82 18.91 6.61 -5.54
C PHE A 82 19.66 6.33 -4.24
N ALA A 83 19.50 7.19 -3.23
CA ALA A 83 20.14 6.99 -1.92
C ALA A 83 19.40 5.96 -1.06
N VAL A 84 18.07 5.91 -1.20
CA VAL A 84 17.14 5.11 -0.41
C VAL A 84 16.02 4.56 -1.29
N PHE A 85 15.18 3.67 -0.73
CA PHE A 85 13.92 3.29 -1.35
C PHE A 85 12.76 4.06 -0.70
N GLU A 86 11.83 4.60 -1.49
CA GLU A 86 10.75 5.48 -1.00
C GLU A 86 9.37 5.11 -1.58
N ILE A 87 8.31 5.32 -0.80
CA ILE A 87 6.93 5.33 -1.31
C ILE A 87 6.61 6.76 -1.73
N ARG A 88 6.46 6.99 -3.04
CA ARG A 88 6.17 8.31 -3.60
C ARG A 88 4.68 8.59 -3.67
N HIS A 89 4.34 9.88 -3.79
CA HIS A 89 2.98 10.33 -4.07
C HIS A 89 2.45 9.73 -5.35
N SER A 90 1.16 9.45 -5.34
CA SER A 90 0.47 8.88 -6.48
C SER A 90 0.30 9.89 -7.61
N GLU A 91 0.29 9.41 -8.85
CA GLU A 91 0.16 10.24 -10.06
C GLU A 91 -1.05 9.82 -10.90
N ALA A 92 -1.97 10.74 -11.14
CA ALA A 92 -3.11 10.48 -11.99
C ALA A 92 -2.70 10.48 -13.47
N VAL A 93 -3.20 9.51 -14.23
CA VAL A 93 -3.01 9.43 -15.70
C VAL A 93 -4.36 9.63 -16.37
N GLN A 94 -4.44 10.59 -17.30
CA GLN A 94 -5.71 10.96 -17.93
C GLN A 94 -6.27 9.82 -18.79
N GLY A 95 -7.53 9.44 -18.55
CA GLY A 95 -8.22 8.40 -19.32
C GLY A 95 -7.86 6.97 -18.92
N ALA A 96 -7.00 6.80 -17.92
CA ALA A 96 -6.65 5.50 -17.37
C ALA A 96 -7.72 4.98 -16.39
N SER A 97 -7.81 3.67 -16.29
CA SER A 97 -8.62 2.98 -15.29
C SER A 97 -7.92 1.71 -14.83
N GLN A 98 -8.25 1.24 -13.63
CA GLN A 98 -7.73 -0.02 -13.12
C GLN A 98 -8.77 -0.74 -12.25
N PRO A 99 -8.64 -2.06 -12.06
CA PRO A 99 -9.46 -2.82 -11.13
C PRO A 99 -9.33 -2.30 -9.69
N ILE A 100 -10.46 -2.18 -8.99
CA ILE A 100 -10.51 -1.81 -7.57
C ILE A 100 -10.78 -3.07 -6.74
N SER A 101 -10.06 -3.23 -5.63
CA SER A 101 -10.29 -4.33 -4.71
C SER A 101 -11.73 -4.32 -4.17
N PRO A 102 -12.40 -5.48 -4.06
CA PRO A 102 -13.66 -5.57 -3.33
C PRO A 102 -13.45 -5.25 -1.84
N ASP A 103 -14.54 -5.00 -1.13
CA ASP A 103 -14.55 -4.86 0.33
C ASP A 103 -14.25 -6.21 0.99
N ILE A 104 -13.48 -6.18 2.08
CA ILE A 104 -13.00 -7.38 2.76
C ILE A 104 -13.43 -7.35 4.22
N ALA A 105 -13.89 -8.50 4.73
CA ALA A 105 -14.22 -8.67 6.14
C ALA A 105 -12.99 -8.42 7.03
N ILE A 106 -13.21 -8.08 8.30
CA ILE A 106 -12.15 -7.87 9.29
C ILE A 106 -11.20 -9.09 9.33
N CYS A 107 -9.88 -8.85 9.35
CA CYS A 107 -8.89 -9.92 9.52
C CYS A 107 -8.72 -10.30 11.00
N ASP A 108 -8.17 -11.48 11.26
CA ASP A 108 -7.94 -12.00 12.62
C ASP A 108 -7.11 -11.04 13.50
N ASP A 109 -6.16 -10.34 12.89
CA ASP A 109 -5.32 -9.35 13.54
C ASP A 109 -6.08 -8.10 13.99
N CYS A 110 -7.01 -7.60 13.17
CA CYS A 110 -7.91 -6.51 13.58
C CYS A 110 -8.94 -7.02 14.59
N LEU A 111 -9.43 -8.24 14.43
CA LEU A 111 -10.40 -8.85 15.35
C LEU A 111 -9.80 -9.03 16.76
N ARG A 112 -8.52 -9.41 16.85
CA ARG A 112 -7.79 -9.50 18.11
C ARG A 112 -7.69 -8.15 18.81
N GLU A 113 -7.24 -7.10 18.10
CA GLU A 113 -7.14 -5.74 18.65
C GLU A 113 -8.51 -5.17 19.05
N LEU A 114 -9.55 -5.46 18.27
CA LEU A 114 -10.93 -5.05 18.58
C LEU A 114 -11.39 -5.58 19.94
N HIS A 115 -10.90 -6.76 20.34
CA HIS A 115 -11.28 -7.45 21.58
C HIS A 115 -10.26 -7.30 22.72
N ASP A 116 -9.13 -6.62 22.49
CA ASP A 116 -8.09 -6.42 23.50
C ASP A 116 -8.34 -5.13 24.30
N PRO A 117 -8.65 -5.19 25.61
CA PRO A 117 -8.91 -3.99 26.43
C PRO A 117 -7.70 -3.07 26.60
N SER A 118 -6.49 -3.53 26.27
CA SER A 118 -5.26 -2.73 26.30
C SER A 118 -4.96 -2.02 24.98
N ASP A 119 -5.65 -2.39 23.89
CA ASP A 119 -5.47 -1.76 22.59
C ASP A 119 -6.24 -0.44 22.49
N ARG A 120 -5.62 0.57 21.89
CA ARG A 120 -6.24 1.90 21.66
C ARG A 120 -7.47 1.86 20.76
N ARG A 121 -7.66 0.77 20.01
CA ARG A 121 -8.82 0.50 19.16
C ARG A 121 -9.77 -0.53 19.77
N TYR A 122 -9.67 -0.80 21.07
CA TYR A 122 -10.63 -1.65 21.77
C TYR A 122 -12.07 -1.23 21.48
N ARG A 123 -12.87 -2.17 20.95
CA ARG A 123 -14.27 -1.96 20.53
C ARG A 123 -14.50 -0.86 19.49
N TYR A 124 -13.47 -0.42 18.78
CA TYR A 124 -13.62 0.59 17.74
C TYR A 124 -14.32 0.00 16.49
N PRO A 125 -15.56 0.42 16.13
CA PRO A 125 -16.37 -0.28 15.12
C PRO A 125 -15.81 -0.22 13.69
N PHE A 126 -14.95 0.75 13.40
CA PHE A 126 -14.39 0.98 12.07
C PHE A 126 -12.94 0.52 11.95
N ILE A 127 -12.48 -0.35 12.86
CA ILE A 127 -11.12 -0.91 12.81
C ILE A 127 -10.85 -1.61 11.48
N ASN A 128 -9.74 -1.26 10.85
CA ASN A 128 -9.24 -1.91 9.64
C ASN A 128 -7.70 -1.78 9.55
N CYS A 129 -7.13 -2.43 8.55
CA CYS A 129 -5.71 -2.32 8.18
C CYS A 129 -5.56 -2.44 6.65
N THR A 130 -4.33 -2.53 6.15
CA THR A 130 -4.03 -2.75 4.73
C THR A 130 -4.64 -4.05 4.18
N ASN A 131 -4.85 -5.05 5.04
CA ASN A 131 -5.32 -6.40 4.68
C ASN A 131 -6.83 -6.63 4.87
N CYS A 132 -7.61 -5.63 5.32
CA CYS A 132 -9.05 -5.81 5.53
C CYS A 132 -9.83 -4.48 5.48
N GLY A 133 -11.16 -4.57 5.56
CA GLY A 133 -12.06 -3.42 5.65
C GLY A 133 -12.56 -2.94 4.29
N PRO A 134 -13.28 -1.80 4.27
CA PRO A 134 -13.90 -1.30 3.05
C PRO A 134 -12.85 -0.84 2.04
N ARG A 135 -13.17 -1.03 0.76
CA ARG A 135 -12.37 -0.64 -0.41
C ARG A 135 -13.31 -0.02 -1.43
N PHE A 136 -13.89 -0.83 -2.31
CA PHE A 136 -14.80 -0.38 -3.37
C PHE A 136 -15.88 0.58 -2.84
N THR A 137 -16.48 0.28 -1.69
CA THR A 137 -17.55 1.11 -1.11
C THR A 137 -17.13 2.50 -0.64
N ILE A 138 -15.83 2.74 -0.43
CA ILE A 138 -15.32 4.03 0.08
C ILE A 138 -14.44 4.78 -0.91
N ILE A 139 -14.05 4.15 -2.03
CA ILE A 139 -13.19 4.77 -3.04
C ILE A 139 -14.04 5.71 -3.91
N LYS A 140 -13.63 6.97 -3.99
CA LYS A 140 -14.24 8.01 -4.83
C LYS A 140 -13.57 8.10 -6.20
N ASP A 141 -12.25 7.91 -6.25
CA ASP A 141 -11.47 7.98 -7.49
C ASP A 141 -10.12 7.23 -7.35
N ILE A 142 -9.37 7.12 -8.44
CA ILE A 142 -8.01 6.55 -8.51
C ILE A 142 -7.00 7.60 -9.00
N PRO A 143 -5.73 7.56 -8.57
CA PRO A 143 -5.07 6.49 -7.81
C PRO A 143 -5.53 6.38 -6.36
N TYR A 144 -5.53 5.17 -5.80
CA TYR A 144 -5.96 4.91 -4.43
C TYR A 144 -5.06 5.60 -3.40
N ASP A 145 -5.57 6.71 -2.86
CA ASP A 145 -5.05 7.42 -1.70
C ASP A 145 -6.21 8.01 -0.89
N ARG A 146 -5.96 8.29 0.40
CA ARG A 146 -6.96 8.79 1.35
C ARG A 146 -7.80 9.96 0.82
N PRO A 147 -7.23 10.99 0.15
CA PRO A 147 -8.02 12.12 -0.38
C PRO A 147 -9.08 11.71 -1.41
N PHE A 148 -8.87 10.58 -2.09
CA PHE A 148 -9.78 10.01 -3.08
C PHE A 148 -10.68 8.92 -2.49
N THR A 149 -10.94 8.99 -1.18
CA THR A 149 -11.88 8.11 -0.47
C THR A 149 -12.86 8.91 0.39
N THR A 150 -13.87 8.25 0.96
CA THR A 150 -14.73 8.85 1.99
C THR A 150 -13.97 9.16 3.29
N MET A 151 -12.77 8.62 3.49
CA MET A 151 -11.91 8.92 4.64
C MET A 151 -11.22 10.29 4.54
N THR A 152 -11.37 11.01 3.43
CA THR A 152 -10.86 12.38 3.25
C THR A 152 -11.43 13.35 4.30
N ASP A 153 -12.68 13.12 4.72
CA ASP A 153 -13.39 13.98 5.68
C ASP A 153 -12.98 13.71 7.14
N PHE A 154 -12.06 12.76 7.35
CA PHE A 154 -11.55 12.33 8.66
C PHE A 154 -10.03 12.49 8.70
N PRO A 155 -9.47 13.66 9.08
CA PRO A 155 -8.02 13.84 9.19
C PRO A 155 -7.41 12.88 10.23
N MET A 156 -6.21 12.35 9.97
CA MET A 156 -5.53 11.48 10.94
C MET A 156 -5.10 12.30 12.17
N CYS A 157 -5.30 11.75 13.38
CA CYS A 157 -4.60 12.25 14.57
C CYS A 157 -3.12 11.86 14.53
N ASP A 158 -2.33 12.45 15.42
CA ASP A 158 -0.88 12.27 15.47
C ASP A 158 -0.48 10.79 15.60
N ASP A 159 -1.19 10.00 16.42
CA ASP A 159 -0.90 8.57 16.57
C ASP A 159 -1.19 7.76 15.30
N CYS A 160 -2.31 8.06 14.63
CA CYS A 160 -2.64 7.41 13.36
C CYS A 160 -1.66 7.81 12.25
N ALA A 161 -1.21 9.06 12.25
CA ALA A 161 -0.19 9.54 11.32
C ALA A 161 1.18 8.87 11.58
N ALA A 162 1.54 8.64 12.85
CA ALA A 162 2.75 7.94 13.24
C ALA A 162 2.74 6.46 12.78
N GLU A 163 1.64 5.74 13.00
CA GLU A 163 1.48 4.38 12.48
C GLU A 163 1.49 4.33 10.95
N TYR A 164 0.82 5.29 10.29
CA TYR A 164 0.77 5.39 8.83
C TYR A 164 2.17 5.54 8.22
N ALA A 165 3.06 6.29 8.88
CA ALA A 165 4.41 6.59 8.41
C ALA A 165 5.47 5.57 8.87
N ASN A 166 5.16 4.68 9.81
CA ASN A 166 6.12 3.73 10.38
C ASN A 166 6.17 2.41 9.59
N PRO A 167 7.28 2.07 8.89
CA PRO A 167 7.38 0.83 8.13
C PRO A 167 7.30 -0.45 8.96
N ALA A 168 7.55 -0.37 10.27
CA ALA A 168 7.44 -1.49 11.18
C ALA A 168 6.00 -1.70 11.68
N ASP A 169 5.08 -0.77 11.42
CA ASP A 169 3.68 -0.88 11.81
C ASP A 169 2.86 -1.57 10.72
N ARG A 170 1.95 -2.46 11.11
CA ARG A 170 1.04 -3.15 10.18
C ARG A 170 0.08 -2.19 9.45
N ARG A 171 -0.09 -0.96 9.95
CA ARG A 171 -0.88 0.11 9.36
C ARG A 171 -0.06 1.07 8.51
N PHE A 172 1.21 0.75 8.24
CA PHE A 172 2.04 1.48 7.29
C PHE A 172 1.32 1.67 5.94
N HIS A 173 1.12 2.92 5.53
CA HIS A 173 0.33 3.31 4.35
C HIS A 173 -1.10 2.74 4.25
N ALA A 174 -1.73 2.37 5.38
CA ALA A 174 -3.16 2.05 5.40
C ALA A 174 -3.97 3.33 5.17
N GLN A 175 -4.41 3.56 3.93
CA GLN A 175 -5.20 4.75 3.58
C GLN A 175 -6.45 4.99 4.45
N PRO A 176 -7.20 3.94 4.89
CA PRO A 176 -8.35 4.12 5.76
C PRO A 176 -8.02 4.04 7.25
N VAL A 177 -6.75 4.17 7.66
CA VAL A 177 -6.36 4.14 9.07
C VAL A 177 -7.11 5.22 9.86
N ALA A 178 -7.65 4.82 11.00
CA ALA A 178 -8.37 5.67 11.91
C ALA A 178 -8.38 5.05 13.33
N CYS A 179 -8.89 5.82 14.29
CA CYS A 179 -9.10 5.42 15.68
C CYS A 179 -10.36 6.14 16.22
N PRO A 180 -10.80 5.89 17.46
CA PRO A 180 -11.95 6.58 18.06
C PRO A 180 -11.85 8.12 18.08
N GLU A 181 -10.64 8.68 18.10
CA GLU A 181 -10.41 10.13 18.14
C GLU A 181 -10.60 10.80 16.78
N CYS A 182 -10.11 10.18 15.71
CA CYS A 182 -9.98 10.82 14.41
C CYS A 182 -10.87 10.22 13.31
N GLY A 183 -11.54 9.10 13.60
CA GLY A 183 -12.34 8.37 12.64
C GLY A 183 -13.85 8.53 12.81
N PRO A 184 -14.64 7.78 12.01
CA PRO A 184 -16.09 7.76 12.12
C PRO A 184 -16.57 7.27 13.50
N GLN A 185 -17.77 7.70 13.89
CA GLN A 185 -18.42 7.35 15.15
C GLN A 185 -19.84 6.83 14.91
N VAL A 186 -20.30 5.97 15.81
CA VAL A 186 -21.69 5.49 15.85
C VAL A 186 -22.55 6.43 16.70
N TRP A 187 -23.82 6.63 16.34
CA TRP A 187 -24.78 7.47 17.06
C TRP A 187 -25.81 6.66 17.83
#